data_AF-A0A847MHP6-F1
#
_entry.id   AF-A0A847MHP6-F1
#
_cell.length_a   1.000
_cell.length_b   1.000
_cell.length_c   1.000
_cell.angle_alpha   90.00
_cell.angle_beta   90.00
_cell.angle_gamma   90.00
#
_symmetry.space_group_name_H-M   'P 1'
#
loop_
_entity.id
_entity.type
_entity.pdbx_description
1 polymer ?
#
loop_
_entity_poly.entity_id
_entity_poly.type
_entity_poly.pdbx_seq_one_letter_code
_entity_poly.pdbx_strand_id
1 'polypeptide(L)'
;ANPADSETIASALITQHPEITGFYVPWDTPAEGVVAACRAAKRPDIKIVTLDLGANNALDMAQDGNVVGIAADLAYMLGYTKAMMGVYGVLGKPAPPFVIVPAIKVTKENLVEGWRESLHQDPPPEIMDLYN
;
A
#
# COMPACT_ATOMS: atom_id res chain seq x y z
N ALA A 1 -16.91 4.68 -4.95
CA ALA A 1 -16.07 5.52 -5.82
C ALA A 1 -15.24 4.61 -6.70
N ASN A 2 -14.97 4.97 -7.96
CA ASN A 2 -14.09 4.20 -8.83
C ASN A 2 -12.63 4.59 -8.50
N PRO A 3 -11.70 3.64 -8.30
CA PRO A 3 -10.28 3.96 -8.06
C PRO A 3 -9.67 4.92 -9.09
N ALA A 4 -10.14 4.83 -10.34
CA ALA A 4 -9.70 5.69 -11.44
C ALA A 4 -10.05 7.18 -11.23
N ASP A 5 -10.99 7.51 -10.34
CA ASP A 5 -11.39 8.90 -10.09
C ASP A 5 -10.38 9.65 -9.19
N SER A 6 -9.48 8.92 -8.53
CA SER A 6 -8.55 9.44 -7.51
C SER A 6 -7.65 10.56 -8.03
N GLU A 7 -7.10 10.43 -9.24
CA GLU A 7 -6.24 11.46 -9.85
C GLU A 7 -7.02 12.76 -10.11
N THR A 8 -8.25 12.65 -10.63
CA THR A 8 -9.10 13.81 -10.92
C THR A 8 -9.46 14.54 -9.62
N ILE A 9 -9.85 13.77 -8.59
CA ILE A 9 -10.21 14.32 -7.27
C ILE A 9 -8.99 14.98 -6.62
N ALA A 10 -7.82 14.31 -6.60
CA ALA A 10 -6.61 14.85 -6.01
C ALA A 10 -6.12 16.11 -6.74
N SER A 11 -6.19 16.14 -8.08
CA SER A 11 -5.84 17.32 -8.88
C SER A 11 -6.74 18.51 -8.54
N ALA A 12 -8.04 18.27 -8.39
CA ALA A 12 -8.99 19.30 -7.98
C ALA A 12 -8.70 19.80 -6.55
N LEU A 13 -8.39 18.91 -5.61
CA LEU A 13 -8.04 19.25 -4.24
C LEU A 13 -6.75 20.08 -4.17
N ILE A 14 -5.67 19.66 -4.85
CA ILE A 14 -4.40 20.39 -4.88
C ILE A 14 -4.58 21.80 -5.47
N THR A 15 -5.42 21.94 -6.49
CA THR A 15 -5.72 23.23 -7.12
C THR A 15 -6.53 24.16 -6.21
N GLN A 16 -7.54 23.61 -5.53
CA GLN A 16 -8.43 24.38 -4.65
C GLN A 16 -7.79 24.69 -3.28
N HIS A 17 -6.90 23.82 -2.82
CA HIS A 17 -6.29 23.85 -1.49
C HIS A 17 -4.76 23.73 -1.61
N PRO A 18 -4.06 24.78 -2.06
CA PRO A 18 -2.61 24.76 -2.23
C PRO A 18 -1.86 24.48 -0.91
N GLU A 19 -2.48 24.71 0.24
CA GLU A 19 -1.96 24.42 1.58
C GLU A 19 -1.87 22.93 1.95
N ILE A 20 -2.46 22.04 1.15
CA ILE A 20 -2.36 20.59 1.38
C ILE A 20 -0.89 20.18 1.37
N THR A 21 -0.49 19.46 2.42
CA THR A 21 0.86 18.90 2.58
C THR A 21 0.85 17.37 2.65
N GLY A 22 -0.32 16.74 2.65
CA GLY A 22 -0.38 15.29 2.57
C GLY A 22 -1.75 14.69 2.31
N PHE A 23 -1.73 13.42 1.92
CA PHE A 23 -2.90 12.59 1.67
C PHE A 23 -2.78 11.26 2.42
N TYR A 24 -3.91 10.80 2.96
CA TYR A 24 -4.12 9.39 3.25
C TYR A 24 -5.00 8.79 2.15
N VAL A 25 -4.61 7.63 1.63
CA VAL A 25 -5.31 6.96 0.52
C VAL A 25 -5.57 5.50 0.88
N PRO A 26 -6.80 4.98 0.73
CA PRO A 26 -7.22 3.77 1.45
C PRO A 26 -6.67 2.44 0.91
N TRP A 27 -6.09 2.40 -0.29
CA TRP A 27 -5.32 1.26 -0.79
C TRP A 27 -4.44 1.68 -1.99
N ASP A 28 -3.65 0.74 -2.51
CA ASP A 28 -2.64 0.94 -3.54
C ASP A 28 -3.14 1.64 -4.83
N THR A 29 -4.10 1.06 -5.55
CA THR A 29 -4.55 1.59 -6.85
C THR A 29 -4.98 3.07 -6.84
N PRO A 30 -5.83 3.56 -5.91
CA PRO A 30 -6.15 4.98 -5.86
C PRO A 30 -4.96 5.84 -5.42
N ALA A 31 -4.00 5.30 -4.66
CA ALA A 31 -2.79 6.04 -4.29
C ALA A 31 -1.92 6.35 -5.51
N GLU A 32 -1.88 5.45 -6.50
CA GLU A 32 -1.18 5.72 -7.78
C GLU A 32 -1.74 6.97 -8.48
N GLY A 33 -3.07 7.14 -8.48
CA GLY A 33 -3.71 8.34 -9.04
C GLY A 33 -3.38 9.61 -8.26
N VAL A 34 -3.26 9.54 -6.93
CA VAL A 34 -2.83 10.68 -6.11
C VAL A 34 -1.36 11.04 -6.37
N VAL A 35 -0.48 10.05 -6.52
CA VAL A 35 0.92 10.24 -6.92
C VAL A 35 0.99 10.94 -8.30
N ALA A 36 0.20 10.47 -9.27
CA ALA A 36 0.13 11.08 -10.60
C ALA A 36 -0.31 12.55 -10.52
N ALA A 37 -1.34 12.86 -9.73
CA ALA A 37 -1.80 14.24 -9.51
C ALA A 37 -0.72 15.13 -8.86
N CYS A 38 0.00 14.63 -7.85
CA CYS A 38 1.09 15.37 -7.21
C CYS A 38 2.23 15.67 -8.20
N ARG A 39 2.56 14.70 -9.05
CA ARG A 39 3.58 14.85 -10.11
C ARG A 39 3.14 15.86 -11.16
N ALA A 40 1.90 15.79 -11.64
CA ALA A 40 1.34 16.74 -12.60
C ALA A 40 1.32 18.18 -12.06
N ALA A 41 0.99 18.34 -10.78
CA ALA A 41 0.99 19.62 -10.08
C ALA A 41 2.40 20.13 -9.71
N LYS A 42 3.45 19.33 -9.92
CA LYS A 42 4.83 19.61 -9.47
C LYS A 42 4.91 19.92 -7.97
N ARG A 43 4.23 19.11 -7.15
CA ARG A 43 4.16 19.22 -5.69
C ARG A 43 4.89 18.05 -4.99
N PRO A 44 6.23 17.99 -5.03
CA PRO A 44 7.02 16.93 -4.36
C PRO A 44 6.98 17.05 -2.82
N ASP A 45 6.51 18.18 -2.32
CA ASP A 45 6.36 18.48 -0.89
C ASP A 45 5.16 17.76 -0.25
N ILE A 46 4.18 17.33 -1.04
CA ILE A 46 3.01 16.59 -0.54
C ILE A 46 3.41 15.16 -0.18
N LYS A 47 3.07 14.71 1.04
CA LYS A 47 3.37 13.36 1.51
C LYS A 47 2.16 12.44 1.47
N ILE A 48 2.34 11.22 1.01
CA ILE A 48 1.28 10.22 0.84
C ILE A 48 1.54 9.05 1.77
N VAL A 49 0.53 8.68 2.55
CA VAL A 49 0.47 7.41 3.28
C VAL A 49 -0.68 6.59 2.70
N THR A 50 -0.44 5.31 2.44
CA THR A 50 -1.48 4.42 1.90
C THR A 50 -1.50 3.06 2.59
N LEU A 51 -2.38 2.18 2.13
CA LEU A 51 -2.52 0.80 2.55
C LEU A 51 -2.30 -0.11 1.33
N ASP A 52 -1.91 -1.36 1.57
CA ASP A 52 -1.51 -2.36 0.58
C ASP A 52 -0.18 -2.05 -0.13
N LEU A 53 0.62 -3.10 -0.33
CA LEU A 53 1.82 -3.01 -1.14
C LEU A 53 1.48 -3.17 -2.62
N GLY A 54 1.88 -2.19 -3.41
CA GLY A 54 1.94 -2.28 -4.87
C GLY A 54 3.23 -1.67 -5.41
N ALA A 55 3.63 -2.19 -6.57
CA ALA A 55 4.95 -1.92 -7.14
C ALA A 55 5.18 -0.43 -7.42
N ASN A 56 4.17 0.28 -7.94
CA ASN A 56 4.33 1.68 -8.33
C ASN A 56 4.52 2.60 -7.12
N ASN A 57 3.69 2.45 -6.09
CA ASN A 57 3.79 3.26 -4.87
C ASN A 57 5.05 2.91 -4.06
N ALA A 58 5.43 1.63 -4.02
CA ALA A 58 6.68 1.20 -3.39
C ALA A 58 7.91 1.74 -4.13
N LEU A 59 7.89 1.77 -5.46
CA LEU A 59 8.94 2.37 -6.27
C LEU A 59 9.02 3.89 -6.06
N ASP A 60 7.88 4.59 -6.02
CA ASP A 60 7.82 6.01 -5.70
C ASP A 60 8.46 6.31 -4.34
N MET A 61 8.11 5.52 -3.30
CA MET A 61 8.73 5.63 -1.97
C MET A 61 10.23 5.35 -1.99
N ALA A 62 10.68 4.30 -2.69
CA ALA A 62 12.09 3.96 -2.79
C ALA A 62 12.92 5.07 -3.46
N GLN A 63 12.31 5.79 -4.41
CA GLN A 63 12.92 6.92 -5.13
C GLN A 63 12.79 8.28 -4.42
N ASP A 64 12.45 8.31 -3.13
CA ASP A 64 12.22 9.54 -2.35
C ASP A 64 11.09 10.42 -2.93
N GLY A 65 10.07 9.78 -3.49
CA GLY A 65 8.89 10.42 -4.06
C GLY A 65 7.90 10.97 -3.04
N ASN A 66 6.62 10.98 -3.43
CA ASN A 66 5.53 11.49 -2.60
C ASN A 66 5.11 10.47 -1.54
N VAL A 67 5.21 9.16 -1.81
CA VAL A 67 4.85 8.10 -0.84
C VAL A 67 5.90 8.00 0.26
N VAL A 68 5.50 8.12 1.52
CA VAL A 68 6.39 8.06 2.70
C VAL A 68 6.09 6.91 3.65
N GLY A 69 4.98 6.21 3.45
CA GLY A 69 4.61 5.09 4.29
C GLY A 69 3.44 4.28 3.72
N ILE A 70 3.49 2.99 3.97
CA ILE A 70 2.49 2.02 3.54
C ILE A 70 2.13 1.15 4.74
N ALA A 71 0.85 1.08 5.09
CA ALA A 71 0.32 0.05 5.98
C ALA A 71 0.08 -1.21 5.15
N ALA A 72 0.70 -2.34 5.51
CA ALA A 72 0.53 -3.57 4.75
C ALA A 72 -0.06 -4.66 5.64
N ASP A 73 -1.15 -5.27 5.18
CA ASP A 73 -1.62 -6.53 5.74
C ASP A 73 -0.64 -7.65 5.38
N LEU A 74 -0.57 -8.70 6.19
CA LEU A 74 0.19 -9.91 5.84
C LEU A 74 -0.63 -10.76 4.85
N ALA A 75 -0.68 -10.36 3.57
CA ALA A 75 -1.55 -10.94 2.56
C ALA A 75 -1.38 -12.47 2.40
N TYR A 76 -0.13 -12.97 2.48
CA TYR A 76 0.11 -14.40 2.50
C TYR A 76 -0.55 -15.07 3.70
N MET A 77 -0.34 -14.52 4.89
CA MET A 77 -0.94 -15.04 6.14
C MET A 77 -2.45 -14.95 6.12
N LEU A 78 -3.04 -13.92 5.50
CA LEU A 78 -4.47 -13.79 5.31
C LEU A 78 -5.02 -14.95 4.47
N GLY A 79 -4.38 -15.24 3.33
CA GLY A 79 -4.74 -16.36 2.47
C GLY A 79 -4.58 -17.72 3.15
N TYR A 80 -3.44 -17.95 3.82
CA TYR A 80 -3.16 -19.15 4.59
C TYR A 80 -4.22 -19.38 5.68
N THR A 81 -4.48 -18.34 6.49
CA THR A 81 -5.43 -18.41 7.60
C THR A 81 -6.85 -18.70 7.08
N LYS A 82 -7.26 -18.05 5.99
CA LYS A 82 -8.55 -18.30 5.35
C LYS A 82 -8.68 -19.74 4.87
N ALA A 83 -7.63 -20.32 4.27
CA ALA A 83 -7.62 -21.72 3.85
C ALA A 83 -7.75 -22.67 5.05
N MET A 84 -7.02 -22.40 6.15
CA MET A 84 -7.12 -23.17 7.39
C MET A 84 -8.53 -23.12 7.99
N MET A 85 -9.20 -21.97 7.95
CA MET A 85 -10.60 -21.86 8.39
C MET A 85 -11.54 -22.74 7.56
N GLY A 86 -11.30 -22.84 6.24
CA GLY A 86 -12.04 -23.76 5.38
C GLY A 86 -11.82 -25.24 5.77
N VAL A 87 -10.58 -25.62 6.09
CA VAL A 87 -10.25 -26.98 6.54
C VAL A 87 -10.98 -27.35 7.83
N TYR A 88 -11.14 -26.41 8.77
CA TYR A 88 -11.91 -26.66 10.00
C TYR A 88 -13.35 -27.05 9.68
N GLY A 89 -14.00 -26.34 8.74
CA GLY A 89 -15.34 -26.66 8.28
C GLY A 89 -15.43 -28.06 7.65
N VAL A 90 -14.47 -28.43 6.79
CA VAL A 90 -14.41 -29.76 6.16
C VAL A 90 -14.23 -30.88 7.19
N LEU A 91 -13.43 -30.64 8.24
CA LEU A 91 -13.17 -31.62 9.30
C LEU A 91 -14.25 -31.64 10.40
N GLY A 92 -15.30 -30.80 10.30
CA GLY A 92 -16.32 -30.67 11.34
C GLY A 92 -15.78 -30.10 12.66
N LYS A 93 -14.66 -29.36 12.62
CA LYS A 93 -14.04 -28.73 13.79
C LYS A 93 -14.62 -27.33 14.03
N PRO A 94 -14.76 -26.90 15.30
CA PRO A 94 -15.20 -25.55 15.60
C PRO A 94 -14.14 -24.52 15.20
N ALA A 95 -14.55 -23.56 14.38
CA ALA A 95 -13.78 -22.41 13.93
C ALA A 95 -14.00 -21.19 14.86
N PRO A 96 -12.98 -20.38 15.17
CA PRO A 96 -13.21 -19.09 15.83
C PRO A 96 -14.14 -18.19 15.00
N PRO A 97 -15.05 -17.42 15.63
CA PRO A 97 -16.00 -16.57 14.91
C PRO A 97 -15.37 -15.31 14.30
N PHE A 98 -14.17 -14.93 14.77
CA PHE A 98 -13.43 -13.78 14.29
C PHE A 98 -11.93 -14.08 14.36
N VAL A 99 -11.22 -13.83 13.27
CA VAL A 99 -9.79 -14.07 13.15
C VAL A 99 -9.15 -12.86 12.49
N ILE A 100 -8.03 -12.40 13.04
CA ILE A 100 -7.23 -11.30 12.51
C ILE A 100 -5.85 -11.82 12.12
N VAL A 101 -5.27 -11.23 11.08
CA VAL A 101 -3.84 -11.30 10.82
C VAL A 101 -3.21 -9.95 11.19
N PRO A 102 -1.93 -9.92 11.60
CA PRO A 102 -1.24 -8.67 11.83
C PRO A 102 -1.17 -7.79 10.58
N ALA A 103 -0.97 -6.50 10.81
CA ALA A 103 -0.54 -5.54 9.79
C ALA A 103 0.80 -4.94 10.22
N ILE A 104 1.61 -4.56 9.24
CA ILE A 104 2.94 -3.98 9.43
C ILE A 104 2.99 -2.56 8.89
N LYS A 105 3.90 -1.78 9.46
CA LYS A 105 4.25 -0.45 8.96
C LYS A 105 5.46 -0.60 8.03
N VAL A 106 5.29 -0.22 6.79
CA VAL A 106 6.35 -0.19 5.78
C VAL A 106 6.73 1.26 5.50
N THR A 107 8.02 1.55 5.59
CA THR A 107 8.67 2.81 5.21
C THR A 107 9.81 2.48 4.24
N LYS A 108 10.51 3.49 3.73
CA LYS A 108 11.68 3.26 2.86
C LYS A 108 12.71 2.36 3.54
N GLU A 109 12.95 2.54 4.84
CA GLU A 109 14.00 1.84 5.59
C GLU A 109 13.79 0.34 5.72
N ASN A 110 12.55 -0.15 5.62
CA ASN A 110 12.21 -1.57 5.74
C ASN A 110 11.38 -2.08 4.56
N LEU A 111 11.44 -1.41 3.41
CA LEU A 111 10.59 -1.74 2.26
C LEU A 111 10.78 -3.18 1.81
N VAL A 112 12.04 -3.63 1.69
CA VAL A 112 12.36 -4.97 1.20
C VAL A 112 11.92 -6.04 2.21
N GLU A 113 12.21 -5.84 3.50
CA GLU A 113 11.80 -6.75 4.57
C GLU A 113 10.28 -6.82 4.69
N GLY A 114 9.61 -5.67 4.71
CA GLY A 114 8.16 -5.58 4.83
C GLY A 114 7.45 -6.20 3.62
N TRP A 115 8.01 -6.07 2.42
CA TRP A 115 7.49 -6.72 1.22
C TRP A 115 7.53 -8.24 1.34
N ARG A 116 8.67 -8.79 1.78
CA ARG A 116 8.83 -10.23 2.01
C ARG A 116 7.92 -10.73 3.12
N GLU A 117 7.79 -9.97 4.21
CA GLU A 117 6.93 -10.32 5.34
C GLU A 117 5.45 -10.38 4.92
N SER A 118 4.98 -9.38 4.15
CA SER A 118 3.58 -9.30 3.72
C SER A 118 3.23 -10.31 2.62
N LEU A 119 4.05 -10.36 1.56
CA LEU A 119 3.73 -11.04 0.31
C LEU A 119 4.45 -12.38 0.14
N HIS A 120 5.41 -12.73 1.01
CA HIS A 120 6.22 -13.96 0.92
C HIS A 120 6.94 -14.13 -0.42
N GLN A 121 7.34 -13.02 -1.04
CA GLN A 121 8.10 -12.96 -2.28
C GLN A 121 9.05 -11.77 -2.25
N ASP A 122 10.03 -11.74 -3.15
CA ASP A 122 10.87 -10.56 -3.33
C ASP A 122 10.09 -9.42 -4.00
N PRO A 123 10.43 -8.14 -3.72
CA PRO A 123 9.91 -7.03 -4.50
C PRO A 123 10.43 -7.06 -5.94
N PRO A 124 9.76 -6.36 -6.87
CA PRO A 124 10.23 -6.18 -8.23
C PRO A 124 11.71 -5.77 -8.30
N PRO A 125 12.46 -6.24 -9.31
CA PRO A 125 13.89 -5.92 -9.46
C PRO A 125 14.19 -4.42 -9.42
N GLU A 126 13.32 -3.59 -10.00
CA GLU A 126 13.47 -2.14 -10.04
C GLU A 126 13.47 -1.49 -8.65
N ILE A 127 12.80 -2.13 -7.68
CA ILE A 127 12.85 -1.72 -6.28
C ILE A 127 14.11 -2.29 -5.63
N MET A 128 14.40 -3.58 -5.82
CA MET A 128 15.59 -4.23 -5.25
C MET A 128 16.90 -3.52 -5.60
N ASP A 129 17.03 -3.06 -6.85
CA ASP A 129 18.22 -2.37 -7.36
C ASP A 129 18.52 -1.05 -6.62
N LEU A 130 17.53 -0.46 -5.94
CA LEU A 130 17.69 0.76 -5.13
C LEU A 130 18.21 0.49 -3.71
N TYR A 131 18.29 -0.77 -3.28
CA TYR A 131 18.72 -1.17 -1.93
C TYR A 131 20.01 -2.00 -1.93
N ASN A 132 20.68 -2.13 -3.08
CA ASN A 132 21.95 -2.84 -3.26
C ASN A 132 23.17 -1.91 -3.22
#